data_AF-A0A962YDA8-F1
#
_entry.id   AF-A0A962YDA8-F1
#
_cell.length_a   1.000
_cell.length_b   1.000
_cell.length_c   1.000
_cell.angle_alpha   90.00
_cell.angle_beta   90.00
_cell.angle_gamma   90.00
#
_symmetry.space_group_name_H-M   'P 1'
#
loop_
_entity.id
_entity.type
_entity.pdbx_description
1 polymer ?
#
loop_
_entity_poly.entity_id
_entity_poly.type
_entity_poly.pdbx_seq_one_letter_code
_entity_poly.pdbx_strand_id
1 'polypeptide(L)'
;MKTRFPGIAALFIALFIASSPVALAQDIYTALNNSNIREQPTTASRILGLLRVGEQIKVTGTAGDWFQVETSDGRTAFIYSKLLQAPREVTNREVASAVSETDSGRSPAPENAFLYIASPYDGEIIPGGQVWVRFGLRNMGVAPAGVSKQFTGHHHLLVDTGLPPLSEPIPSDDNHIHFGRGQTEYLLQLAPGSHTLQLLLGDHDHIPHEPPVTSKQITVIVPES
;
A
#
# COMPACT_ATOMS: atom_id res chain seq x y z
N MET A 1 -57.31 -49.93 40.70
CA MET A 1 -57.08 -49.82 39.25
C MET A 1 -57.50 -48.41 38.81
N LYS A 2 -56.63 -47.68 38.08
CA LYS A 2 -56.80 -46.31 37.51
C LYS A 2 -56.57 -45.13 38.50
N THR A 3 -55.39 -44.50 38.55
CA THR A 3 -54.76 -43.44 37.70
C THR A 3 -55.31 -42.01 37.92
N ARG A 4 -54.43 -41.06 38.31
CA ARG A 4 -54.00 -39.86 37.55
C ARG A 4 -53.16 -38.91 38.44
N PHE A 5 -51.94 -38.60 38.00
CA PHE A 5 -51.07 -37.52 38.52
C PHE A 5 -50.98 -36.39 37.48
N PRO A 6 -50.69 -35.13 37.88
CA PRO A 6 -50.89 -33.94 37.05
C PRO A 6 -49.75 -33.70 36.06
N GLY A 7 -50.07 -33.08 34.92
CA GLY A 7 -49.11 -32.67 33.90
C GLY A 7 -48.36 -31.40 34.28
N ILE A 8 -47.03 -31.43 34.17
CA ILE A 8 -46.15 -30.27 34.24
C ILE A 8 -45.93 -29.79 32.80
N ALA A 9 -46.25 -28.53 32.53
CA ALA A 9 -45.97 -27.85 31.26
C ALA A 9 -44.46 -27.58 31.14
N ALA A 10 -43.84 -28.11 30.09
CA ALA A 10 -42.47 -27.78 29.72
C ALA A 10 -42.47 -26.49 28.87
N LEU A 11 -41.89 -25.42 29.40
CA LEU A 11 -41.60 -24.19 28.67
C LEU A 11 -40.30 -24.38 27.88
N PHE A 12 -40.41 -24.59 26.57
CA PHE A 12 -39.26 -24.56 25.65
C PHE A 12 -38.90 -23.09 25.35
N ILE A 13 -37.86 -22.57 26.00
CA ILE A 13 -37.21 -21.33 25.56
C ILE A 13 -36.32 -21.71 24.37
N ALA A 14 -36.77 -21.38 23.17
CA ALA A 14 -35.98 -21.48 21.95
C ALA A 14 -34.87 -20.41 22.00
N LEU A 15 -33.63 -20.85 22.20
CA LEU A 15 -32.43 -20.04 22.05
C LEU A 15 -32.24 -19.74 20.56
N PHE A 16 -32.66 -18.57 20.11
CA PHE A 16 -32.33 -18.06 18.77
C PHE A 16 -30.84 -17.69 18.75
N ILE A 17 -30.00 -18.60 18.26
CA ILE A 17 -28.64 -18.27 17.86
C ILE A 17 -28.75 -17.56 16.51
N ALA A 18 -28.81 -16.23 16.53
CA ALA A 18 -28.57 -15.44 15.32
C ALA A 18 -27.11 -15.65 14.92
N SER A 19 -26.88 -16.49 13.92
CA SER A 19 -25.58 -16.54 13.24
C SER A 19 -25.46 -15.28 12.41
N SER A 20 -24.72 -14.29 12.92
CA SER A 20 -24.28 -13.19 12.07
C SER A 20 -23.49 -13.79 10.91
N PRO A 21 -23.79 -13.47 9.64
CA PRO A 21 -22.96 -13.91 8.54
C PRO A 21 -21.56 -13.33 8.77
N VAL A 22 -20.56 -14.21 8.78
CA VAL A 22 -19.16 -13.81 8.64
C VAL A 22 -19.09 -13.04 7.33
N ALA A 23 -18.77 -11.74 7.40
CA ALA A 23 -18.55 -10.95 6.19
C ALA A 23 -17.44 -11.63 5.39
N LEU A 24 -17.76 -12.12 4.19
CA LEU A 24 -16.74 -12.60 3.26
C LEU A 24 -15.76 -11.45 3.06
N ALA A 25 -14.46 -11.74 3.21
CA ALA A 25 -13.41 -10.79 2.93
C ALA A 25 -13.70 -10.14 1.58
N GLN A 26 -13.88 -8.83 1.55
CA GLN A 26 -13.96 -8.16 0.26
C GLN A 26 -12.59 -8.30 -0.38
N ASP A 27 -12.56 -8.82 -1.60
CA ASP A 27 -11.37 -8.93 -2.44
C ASP A 27 -10.94 -7.53 -2.88
N ILE A 28 -10.40 -6.76 -1.94
CA ILE A 28 -9.91 -5.40 -2.16
C ILE A 28 -8.45 -5.49 -2.55
N TYR A 29 -8.15 -5.15 -3.79
CA TYR A 29 -6.81 -5.17 -4.36
C TYR A 29 -6.24 -3.77 -4.44
N THR A 30 -4.93 -3.64 -4.26
CA THR A 30 -4.22 -2.35 -4.31
C THR A 30 -3.51 -2.19 -5.65
N ALA A 31 -3.66 -1.03 -6.29
CA ALA A 31 -2.96 -0.72 -7.53
C ALA A 31 -1.45 -0.55 -7.32
N LEU A 32 -0.67 -1.30 -8.09
CA LEU A 32 0.79 -1.25 -8.06
C LEU A 32 1.37 -0.10 -8.91
N ASN A 33 0.57 0.42 -9.84
CA ASN A 33 0.88 1.54 -10.73
C ASN A 33 -0.45 2.17 -11.22
N ASN A 34 -0.34 3.32 -11.89
CA ASN A 34 -1.50 3.93 -12.55
C ASN A 34 -2.03 2.99 -13.64
N SER A 35 -3.27 2.54 -13.46
CA SER A 35 -3.86 1.46 -14.23
C SER A 35 -5.18 1.90 -14.87
N ASN A 36 -5.33 1.65 -16.15
CA ASN A 36 -6.58 1.93 -16.85
C ASN A 36 -7.65 0.91 -16.45
N ILE A 37 -8.79 1.42 -15.97
CA ILE A 37 -10.02 0.65 -15.81
C ILE A 37 -10.74 0.66 -17.15
N ARG A 38 -11.07 -0.51 -17.69
CA ARG A 38 -11.55 -0.68 -19.07
C ARG A 38 -12.93 -1.31 -19.14
N GLU A 39 -13.63 -1.06 -20.24
CA GLU A 39 -14.98 -1.57 -20.47
C GLU A 39 -15.03 -3.08 -20.77
N GLN A 40 -13.97 -3.62 -21.38
CA GLN A 40 -13.82 -5.05 -21.67
C GLN A 40 -12.42 -5.53 -21.26
N PRO A 41 -12.19 -6.86 -21.10
CA PRO A 41 -10.90 -7.42 -20.73
C PRO A 41 -9.93 -7.45 -21.93
N THR A 42 -9.75 -6.31 -22.59
CA THR A 42 -8.85 -6.14 -23.73
C THR A 42 -8.18 -4.77 -23.67
N THR A 43 -6.97 -4.65 -24.20
CA THR A 43 -6.27 -3.35 -24.29
C THR A 43 -6.85 -2.42 -25.35
N ALA A 44 -7.66 -2.95 -26.28
CA ALA A 44 -8.30 -2.18 -27.34
C ALA A 44 -9.63 -1.53 -26.92
N SER A 45 -10.23 -1.96 -25.81
CA SER A 45 -11.51 -1.40 -25.37
C SER A 45 -11.38 -0.02 -24.74
N ARG A 46 -12.50 0.71 -24.72
CA ARG A 46 -12.63 2.02 -24.08
C ARG A 46 -12.12 2.01 -22.64
N ILE A 47 -11.41 3.07 -22.27
CA ILE A 47 -11.00 3.35 -20.90
C ILE A 47 -12.17 4.05 -20.20
N LEU A 48 -12.62 3.49 -19.08
CA LEU A 48 -13.71 4.02 -18.24
C LEU A 48 -13.19 4.89 -17.10
N GLY A 49 -11.93 4.71 -16.70
CA GLY A 49 -11.30 5.47 -15.63
C GLY A 49 -9.85 5.08 -15.41
N LEU A 50 -9.24 5.70 -14.40
CA LEU A 50 -7.88 5.43 -13.97
C LEU A 50 -7.91 5.05 -12.49
N LEU A 51 -7.35 3.89 -12.15
CA LEU A 51 -7.02 3.52 -10.79
C LEU A 51 -5.58 3.96 -10.54
N ARG A 52 -5.37 4.95 -9.66
CA ARG A 52 -4.02 5.44 -9.39
C ARG A 52 -3.25 4.46 -8.51
N VAL A 53 -1.92 4.50 -8.62
CA VAL A 53 -1.05 3.75 -7.70
C VAL A 53 -1.46 3.94 -6.24
N GLY A 54 -1.55 2.84 -5.49
CA GLY A 54 -1.99 2.81 -4.09
C GLY A 54 -3.50 2.95 -3.87
N GLU A 55 -4.30 3.30 -4.90
CA GLU A 55 -5.75 3.23 -4.80
C GLU A 55 -6.19 1.75 -4.77
N GLN A 56 -7.27 1.51 -4.03
CA GLN A 56 -7.82 0.18 -3.84
C GLN A 56 -9.07 0.01 -4.71
N ILE A 57 -9.26 -1.21 -5.21
CA ILE A 57 -10.44 -1.56 -6.00
C ILE A 57 -10.97 -2.92 -5.58
N LYS A 58 -12.30 -3.03 -5.54
CA LYS A 58 -12.99 -4.28 -5.26
C LYS A 58 -12.99 -5.13 -6.53
N VAL A 59 -12.35 -6.30 -6.44
CA VAL A 59 -12.40 -7.34 -7.47
C VAL A 59 -13.64 -8.19 -7.22
N THR A 60 -14.41 -8.45 -8.28
CA THR A 60 -15.67 -9.20 -8.25
C THR A 60 -15.61 -10.50 -9.06
N GLY A 61 -14.54 -10.71 -9.83
CA GLY A 61 -14.33 -11.91 -10.63
C GLY A 61 -13.09 -11.83 -11.50
N THR A 62 -12.91 -12.83 -12.36
CA THR A 62 -11.78 -12.92 -13.30
C THR A 62 -12.27 -13.20 -14.72
N ALA A 63 -11.53 -12.71 -15.71
CA ALA A 63 -11.73 -12.94 -17.14
C ALA A 63 -10.37 -13.13 -17.81
N GLY A 64 -9.82 -14.34 -17.72
CA GLY A 64 -8.44 -14.62 -18.11
C GLY A 64 -7.45 -13.86 -17.23
N ASP A 65 -6.52 -13.12 -17.84
CA ASP A 65 -5.54 -12.27 -17.13
C ASP A 65 -6.13 -10.95 -16.59
N TRP A 66 -7.44 -10.73 -16.74
CA TRP A 66 -8.11 -9.52 -16.27
C TRP A 66 -8.94 -9.81 -15.02
N PHE A 67 -8.96 -8.85 -14.10
CA PHE A 67 -9.92 -8.82 -13.03
C PHE A 67 -11.15 -8.03 -13.45
N GLN A 68 -12.32 -8.60 -13.17
CA GLN A 68 -13.57 -7.87 -13.16
C GLN A 68 -13.63 -7.08 -11.86
N VAL A 69 -13.95 -5.80 -11.95
CA VAL A 69 -13.97 -4.86 -10.83
C VAL A 69 -15.27 -4.08 -10.81
N GLU A 70 -15.65 -3.62 -9.61
CA GLU A 70 -16.77 -2.71 -9.40
C GLU A 70 -16.22 -1.29 -9.20
N THR A 71 -16.57 -0.36 -10.09
CA THR A 71 -16.21 1.06 -9.94
C THR A 71 -17.07 1.72 -8.87
N SER A 72 -16.65 2.90 -8.39
CA SER A 72 -17.35 3.62 -7.32
C SER A 72 -18.80 4.00 -7.63
N ASP A 73 -19.18 4.05 -8.91
CA ASP A 73 -20.54 4.27 -9.40
C ASP A 73 -21.31 2.96 -9.69
N GLY A 74 -20.79 1.81 -9.26
CA GLY A 74 -21.44 0.51 -9.33
C GLY A 74 -21.36 -0.18 -10.69
N ARG A 75 -20.56 0.33 -11.65
CA ARG A 75 -20.39 -0.31 -12.96
C ARG A 75 -19.39 -1.47 -12.88
N THR A 76 -19.65 -2.50 -13.67
CA THR A 76 -18.68 -3.55 -13.95
C THR A 76 -17.65 -3.04 -14.95
N ALA A 77 -16.37 -3.23 -14.65
CA ALA A 77 -15.26 -2.91 -15.52
C ALA A 77 -14.14 -3.96 -15.38
N PHE A 78 -13.05 -3.79 -16.14
CA PHE A 78 -11.93 -4.72 -16.17
C PHE A 78 -10.60 -4.00 -15.97
N ILE A 79 -9.68 -4.64 -15.25
CA ILE A 79 -8.32 -4.15 -15.02
C ILE A 79 -7.34 -5.33 -15.12
N TYR A 80 -6.14 -5.08 -15.65
CA TYR A 80 -5.16 -6.15 -15.83
C TYR A 80 -4.62 -6.60 -14.48
N SER A 81 -4.78 -7.89 -14.16
CA SER A 81 -4.53 -8.45 -12.83
C SER A 81 -3.11 -8.22 -12.31
N LYS A 82 -2.10 -8.28 -13.20
CA LYS A 82 -0.68 -8.08 -12.83
C LYS A 82 -0.35 -6.67 -12.34
N LEU A 83 -1.28 -5.73 -12.50
CA LEU A 83 -1.15 -4.36 -12.02
C LEU A 83 -1.68 -4.19 -10.60
N LEU A 84 -2.21 -5.27 -10.01
CA LEU A 84 -2.86 -5.26 -8.71
C LEU A 84 -2.17 -6.21 -7.73
N GLN A 85 -2.11 -5.78 -6.48
CA GLN A 85 -1.68 -6.58 -5.34
C GLN A 85 -2.91 -7.14 -4.63
N ALA A 86 -2.93 -8.45 -4.41
CA ALA A 86 -3.98 -9.13 -3.66
C ALA A 86 -4.04 -8.66 -2.19
N PRO A 87 -5.23 -8.63 -1.58
CA PRO A 87 -5.34 -8.52 -0.14
C PRO A 87 -4.62 -9.69 0.51
N ARG A 88 -3.84 -9.44 1.56
CA ARG A 88 -3.23 -10.53 2.33
C ARG A 88 -4.32 -11.19 3.19
N GLU A 89 -4.44 -12.51 3.10
CA GLU A 89 -5.21 -13.28 4.08
C GLU A 89 -4.47 -13.22 5.42
N VAL A 90 -4.90 -12.35 6.33
CA VAL A 90 -4.34 -12.29 7.67
C VAL A 90 -4.83 -13.52 8.43
N THR A 91 -3.98 -14.52 8.60
CA THR A 91 -4.31 -15.70 9.41
C THR A 91 -4.14 -15.38 10.89
N ASN A 92 -4.94 -16.00 11.77
CA ASN A 92 -4.82 -15.82 13.22
C ASN A 92 -3.44 -16.21 13.81
N ARG A 93 -2.56 -16.87 13.03
CA ARG A 93 -1.17 -17.12 13.45
C ARG A 93 -0.26 -15.89 13.31
N GLU A 94 -0.53 -15.01 12.36
CA GLU A 94 0.21 -13.76 12.16
C GLU A 94 -0.10 -12.74 13.25
N VAL A 95 -1.34 -12.71 13.76
CA VAL A 95 -1.74 -11.86 14.90
C VAL A 95 -0.97 -12.21 16.18
N ALA A 96 -0.57 -13.47 16.36
CA ALA A 96 0.23 -13.90 17.51
C ALA A 96 1.75 -13.63 17.32
N SER A 97 2.24 -13.61 16.07
CA SER A 97 3.61 -13.19 15.75
C SER A 97 3.78 -11.66 15.77
N ALA A 98 2.73 -10.90 15.45
CA ALA A 98 2.73 -9.43 15.51
C ALA A 98 2.83 -8.88 16.94
N VAL A 99 2.64 -9.72 17.98
CA VAL A 99 2.86 -9.34 19.39
C VAL A 99 4.25 -9.71 19.90
N SER A 100 5.12 -10.29 19.05
CA SER A 100 6.45 -10.80 19.44
C SER A 100 7.58 -10.38 18.49
N GLU A 101 7.49 -9.18 17.89
CA GLU A 101 8.55 -8.55 17.08
C GLU A 101 8.78 -7.08 17.52
N THR A 102 8.46 -6.74 18.77
CA THR A 102 8.79 -5.41 19.34
C THR A 102 9.92 -5.54 20.37
N ASP A 103 11.15 -5.77 19.90
CA ASP A 103 12.36 -5.49 20.69
C ASP A 103 13.54 -5.02 19.81
N SER A 104 13.25 -4.20 18.80
CA SER A 104 14.29 -3.51 18.02
C SER A 104 14.49 -2.05 18.44
N GLY A 105 13.64 -1.51 19.33
CA GLY A 105 13.61 -0.09 19.67
C GLY A 105 13.17 0.84 18.53
N ARG A 106 12.87 0.28 17.35
CA ARG A 106 12.44 1.02 16.15
C ARG A 106 10.94 1.28 16.19
N SER A 107 10.54 2.39 15.60
CA SER A 107 9.14 2.82 15.58
C SER A 107 8.28 1.95 14.63
N PRO A 108 7.08 1.51 15.06
CA PRO A 108 6.27 0.59 14.27
C PRO A 108 5.61 1.28 13.07
N ALA A 109 5.57 0.58 11.94
CA ALA A 109 4.74 0.91 10.79
C ALA A 109 3.51 0.00 10.73
N PRO A 110 2.33 0.53 10.36
CA PRO A 110 1.18 -0.31 10.05
C PRO A 110 1.48 -1.26 8.88
N GLU A 111 1.02 -2.51 8.94
CA GLU A 111 1.30 -3.54 7.91
C GLU A 111 0.89 -3.14 6.49
N ASN A 112 -0.11 -2.26 6.36
CA ASN A 112 -0.61 -1.75 5.08
C ASN A 112 -0.10 -0.34 4.75
N ALA A 113 0.90 0.17 5.48
CA ALA A 113 1.59 1.41 5.12
C ALA A 113 2.17 1.28 3.71
N PHE A 114 1.84 2.24 2.84
CA PHE A 114 2.21 2.16 1.43
C PHE A 114 2.82 3.48 0.96
N LEU A 115 4.10 3.41 0.60
CA LEU A 115 4.90 4.52 0.11
C LEU A 115 5.12 4.35 -1.40
N TYR A 116 4.95 5.40 -2.18
CA TYR A 116 5.02 5.30 -3.64
C TYR A 116 5.58 6.55 -4.31
N ILE A 117 6.27 6.33 -5.43
CA ILE A 117 6.60 7.36 -6.41
C ILE A 117 5.47 7.38 -7.45
N ALA A 118 4.79 8.53 -7.57
CA ALA A 118 3.74 8.77 -8.55
C ALA A 118 4.28 9.28 -9.91
N SER A 119 5.46 9.90 -9.89
CA SER A 119 6.25 10.37 -11.03
C SER A 119 7.69 10.57 -10.57
N PRO A 120 8.72 10.31 -11.39
CA PRO A 120 8.63 9.68 -12.71
C PRO A 120 8.18 8.22 -12.64
N TYR A 121 7.84 7.66 -13.80
CA TYR A 121 7.55 6.24 -13.95
C TYR A 121 8.85 5.42 -14.16
N ASP A 122 8.77 4.13 -13.84
CA ASP A 122 9.83 3.19 -14.14
C ASP A 122 10.08 3.11 -15.66
N GLY A 123 11.35 3.25 -16.05
CA GLY A 123 11.82 3.36 -17.43
C GLY A 123 11.65 4.74 -18.08
N GLU A 124 11.20 5.77 -17.36
CA GLU A 124 10.95 7.08 -17.95
C GLU A 124 12.25 7.76 -18.44
N ILE A 125 12.18 8.35 -19.63
CA ILE A 125 13.26 9.15 -20.23
C ILE A 125 13.08 10.61 -19.81
N ILE A 126 14.12 11.23 -19.27
CA ILE A 126 14.10 12.60 -18.73
C ILE A 126 15.04 13.49 -19.56
N PRO A 127 14.55 14.14 -20.63
CA PRO A 127 15.34 15.10 -21.39
C PRO A 127 15.80 16.27 -20.50
N GLY A 128 17.09 16.62 -20.55
CA GLY A 128 17.66 17.73 -19.77
C GLY A 128 17.89 17.40 -18.28
N GLY A 129 17.60 16.18 -17.84
CA GLY A 129 17.91 15.69 -16.50
C GLY A 129 17.08 16.31 -15.37
N GLN A 130 16.10 17.16 -15.65
CA GLN A 130 15.22 17.74 -14.64
C GLN A 130 13.87 17.02 -14.59
N VAL A 131 13.51 16.51 -13.41
CA VAL A 131 12.24 15.82 -13.21
C VAL A 131 11.60 16.18 -11.87
N TRP A 132 10.29 16.38 -11.88
CA TRP A 132 9.52 16.42 -10.64
C TRP A 132 9.29 15.00 -10.13
N VAL A 133 9.95 14.66 -9.02
CA VAL A 133 9.65 13.46 -8.27
C VAL A 133 8.45 13.75 -7.38
N ARG A 134 7.30 13.17 -7.69
CA ARG A 134 6.06 13.30 -6.92
C ARG A 134 5.79 11.99 -6.21
N PHE A 135 5.47 12.05 -4.93
CA PHE A 135 5.38 10.86 -4.10
C PHE A 135 4.35 11.01 -2.99
N GLY A 136 4.00 9.90 -2.37
CA GLY A 136 3.04 9.92 -1.27
C GLY A 136 3.05 8.68 -0.42
N LEU A 137 2.32 8.78 0.68
CA LEU A 137 2.15 7.77 1.71
C LEU A 137 0.65 7.47 1.89
N ARG A 138 0.33 6.23 2.23
CA ARG A 138 -1.01 5.76 2.63
C ARG A 138 -0.90 4.94 3.91
N ASN A 139 -1.99 4.93 4.68
CA ASN A 139 -2.13 4.20 5.94
C ASN A 139 -1.07 4.53 7.00
N MET A 140 -0.43 5.70 6.87
CA MET A 140 0.53 6.25 7.82
C MET A 140 0.60 7.77 7.62
N GLY A 141 0.96 8.51 8.67
CA GLY A 141 1.03 9.97 8.63
C GLY A 141 2.42 10.48 8.27
N VAL A 142 2.47 11.72 7.77
CA VAL A 142 3.72 12.46 7.57
C VAL A 142 3.81 13.53 8.66
N ALA A 143 4.90 13.52 9.42
CA ALA A 143 5.20 14.51 10.45
C ALA A 143 6.56 15.16 10.17
N PRO A 144 6.77 16.43 10.56
CA PRO A 144 8.09 17.02 10.48
C PRO A 144 9.12 16.22 11.31
N ALA A 145 10.38 16.21 10.86
CA ALA A 145 11.47 15.60 11.61
C ALA A 145 11.56 16.23 13.02
N GLY A 146 11.87 15.41 14.02
CA GLY A 146 11.87 15.80 15.44
C GLY A 146 10.50 15.87 16.11
N VAL A 147 9.38 15.70 15.40
CA VAL A 147 8.05 15.58 16.00
C VAL A 147 7.69 14.11 16.18
N SER A 148 7.77 13.62 17.43
CA SER A 148 7.37 12.26 17.74
C SER A 148 5.85 12.13 17.78
N LYS A 149 5.30 11.36 16.84
CA LYS A 149 3.88 10.96 16.83
C LYS A 149 3.77 9.54 16.29
N GLN A 150 2.95 8.74 16.94
CA GLN A 150 2.74 7.34 16.57
C GLN A 150 2.25 7.22 15.12
N PHE A 151 2.77 6.23 14.40
CA PHE A 151 2.47 5.97 12.99
C PHE A 151 2.69 7.18 12.08
N THR A 152 3.74 7.95 12.36
CA THR A 152 4.19 9.03 11.50
C THR A 152 5.70 8.97 11.28
N GLY A 153 6.12 9.51 10.14
CA GLY A 153 7.52 9.68 9.80
C GLY A 153 7.67 10.75 8.73
N HIS A 154 8.78 10.75 8.01
CA HIS A 154 9.03 11.64 6.90
C HIS A 154 9.75 10.93 5.76
N HIS A 155 9.57 11.48 4.56
CA HIS A 155 10.07 10.86 3.35
C HIS A 155 11.58 11.06 3.20
N HIS A 156 12.22 10.07 2.59
CA HIS A 156 13.57 10.16 2.03
C HIS A 156 13.51 9.65 0.60
N LEU A 157 14.27 10.27 -0.30
CA LEU A 157 14.49 9.75 -1.66
C LEU A 157 15.94 9.28 -1.76
N LEU A 158 16.10 8.00 -2.06
CA LEU A 158 17.36 7.35 -2.36
C LEU A 158 17.59 7.44 -3.87
N VAL A 159 18.74 7.98 -4.25
CA VAL A 159 19.18 8.15 -5.64
C VAL A 159 20.45 7.34 -5.83
N ASP A 160 20.45 6.40 -6.78
CA ASP A 160 21.63 5.59 -7.14
C ASP A 160 22.27 4.83 -5.97
N THR A 161 21.46 4.45 -4.99
CA THR A 161 21.88 3.68 -3.81
C THR A 161 20.85 2.62 -3.43
N GLY A 162 21.31 1.58 -2.74
CA GLY A 162 20.44 0.60 -2.09
C GLY A 162 19.89 1.10 -0.76
N LEU A 163 19.09 0.27 -0.09
CA LEU A 163 18.62 0.60 1.26
C LEU A 163 19.81 0.73 2.23
N PRO A 164 19.83 1.76 3.10
CA PRO A 164 20.81 1.88 4.17
C PRO A 164 20.57 0.84 5.26
N PRO A 165 21.45 0.74 6.28
CA PRO A 165 21.17 -0.02 7.49
C PRO A 165 19.83 0.43 8.11
N LEU A 166 18.96 -0.54 8.40
CA LEU A 166 17.58 -0.26 8.79
C LEU A 166 17.43 0.15 10.26
N SER A 167 18.46 -0.11 11.07
CA SER A 167 18.51 0.20 12.50
C SER A 167 19.36 1.42 12.85
N GLU A 168 19.82 2.17 11.85
CA GLU A 168 20.64 3.36 12.02
C GLU A 168 19.97 4.56 11.33
N PRO A 169 20.34 5.81 11.70
CA PRO A 169 19.87 6.97 10.97
C PRO A 169 20.24 6.89 9.49
N ILE A 170 19.29 7.23 8.63
CA ILE A 170 19.53 7.33 7.18
C ILE A 170 20.67 8.32 6.92
N PRO A 171 21.67 7.96 6.09
CA PRO A 171 22.80 8.83 5.80
C PRO A 171 22.38 10.23 5.32
N SER A 172 23.20 11.23 5.61
CA SER A 172 23.04 12.60 5.12
C SER A 172 24.15 12.88 4.12
N ASP A 173 23.93 12.41 2.89
CA ASP A 173 24.83 12.52 1.75
C ASP A 173 24.04 12.85 0.46
N ASP A 174 24.74 12.98 -0.66
CA ASP A 174 24.14 13.38 -1.94
C ASP A 174 23.17 12.33 -2.53
N ASN A 175 23.22 11.08 -2.05
CA ASN A 175 22.37 9.98 -2.52
C ASN A 175 21.09 9.83 -1.68
N HIS A 176 20.97 10.53 -0.54
CA HIS A 176 19.83 10.47 0.36
C HIS A 176 19.22 11.86 0.57
N ILE A 177 18.14 12.15 -0.15
CA ILE A 177 17.47 13.45 -0.06
C ILE A 177 16.41 13.40 1.05
N HIS A 178 16.51 14.32 2.02
CA HIS A 178 15.68 14.36 3.22
C HIS A 178 14.47 15.30 3.08
N PHE A 179 13.28 14.83 3.44
CA PHE A 179 12.03 15.60 3.39
C PHE A 179 11.39 15.79 4.76
N GLY A 180 12.17 16.30 5.72
CA GLY A 180 11.74 16.51 7.12
C GLY A 180 10.67 17.58 7.35
N ARG A 181 10.09 18.20 6.31
CA ARG A 181 8.99 19.19 6.43
C ARG A 181 7.67 18.67 5.85
N GLY A 182 7.61 17.37 5.56
CA GLY A 182 6.44 16.73 4.99
C GLY A 182 6.23 17.05 3.51
N GLN A 183 7.32 17.28 2.76
CA GLN A 183 7.25 17.43 1.32
C GLN A 183 6.67 16.16 0.67
N THR A 184 5.95 16.34 -0.43
CA THR A 184 5.40 15.28 -1.27
C THR A 184 5.87 15.38 -2.72
N GLU A 185 6.71 16.38 -3.02
CA GLU A 185 7.37 16.51 -4.30
C GLU A 185 8.73 17.21 -4.18
N TYR A 186 9.62 16.94 -5.14
CA TYR A 186 10.96 17.51 -5.24
C TYR A 186 11.39 17.63 -6.70
N LEU A 187 11.97 18.77 -7.08
CA LEU A 187 12.59 18.93 -8.40
C LEU A 187 14.00 18.35 -8.34
N LEU A 188 14.16 17.15 -8.90
CA LEU A 188 15.42 16.44 -8.97
C LEU A 188 16.18 16.83 -10.24
N GLN A 189 17.48 17.08 -10.09
CA GLN A 189 18.42 17.19 -11.19
C GLN A 189 19.28 15.92 -11.22
N LEU A 190 19.33 15.28 -12.38
CA LEU A 190 20.16 14.13 -12.68
C LEU A 190 21.17 14.48 -13.77
N ALA A 191 22.33 13.83 -13.73
CA ALA A 191 23.30 13.86 -14.82
C ALA A 191 22.83 12.95 -15.97
N PRO A 192 23.42 13.03 -17.17
CA PRO A 192 23.24 12.01 -18.20
C PRO A 192 23.59 10.61 -17.67
N GLY A 193 22.76 9.61 -17.95
CA GLY A 193 22.93 8.24 -17.46
C GLY A 193 21.64 7.53 -17.06
N SER A 194 21.80 6.32 -16.53
CA SER A 194 20.72 5.53 -15.92
C SER A 194 20.76 5.70 -14.42
N HIS A 195 19.62 6.04 -13.81
CA HIS A 195 19.52 6.32 -12.39
C HIS A 195 18.44 5.47 -11.72
N THR A 196 18.67 5.06 -10.46
CA THR A 196 17.65 4.38 -9.65
C THR A 196 17.08 5.33 -8.61
N LEU A 197 15.77 5.25 -8.39
CA LEU A 197 15.05 6.05 -7.41
C LEU A 197 14.20 5.14 -6.51
N GLN A 198 14.29 5.34 -5.20
CA GLN A 198 13.44 4.63 -4.24
C GLN A 198 13.13 5.52 -3.05
N LEU A 199 11.91 5.44 -2.51
CA LEU A 199 11.56 6.12 -1.27
C LEU A 199 11.73 5.21 -0.06
N LEU A 200 12.12 5.82 1.05
CA LEU A 200 12.20 5.20 2.37
C LEU A 200 11.57 6.14 3.41
N LEU A 201 10.70 5.61 4.27
CA LEU A 201 10.13 6.37 5.37
C LEU A 201 10.99 6.21 6.63
N GLY A 202 11.51 7.32 7.13
CA GLY A 202 12.21 7.39 8.42
C GLY A 202 11.33 8.02 9.47
N ASP A 203 11.55 7.67 10.73
CA ASP A 203 10.85 8.27 11.85
C ASP A 203 11.43 9.64 12.26
N HIS A 204 11.08 10.14 13.45
CA HIS A 204 11.57 11.43 13.92
C HIS A 204 13.10 11.54 14.08
N ASP A 205 13.81 10.41 14.21
CA ASP A 205 15.27 10.31 14.33
C ASP A 205 15.94 9.89 13.01
N HIS A 206 15.18 9.89 11.90
CA HIS A 206 15.61 9.40 10.58
C HIS A 206 15.93 7.90 10.57
N ILE A 207 15.42 7.13 11.55
CA ILE A 207 15.59 5.68 11.59
C ILE A 207 14.42 5.05 10.82
N PRO A 208 14.66 4.12 9.88
CA PRO A 208 13.57 3.42 9.19
C PRO A 208 12.63 2.70 10.16
N HIS A 209 11.33 2.72 9.86
CA HIS A 209 10.30 2.03 10.66
C HIS A 209 10.39 0.49 10.60
N GLU A 210 9.73 -0.20 11.53
CA GLU A 210 9.58 -1.67 11.55
C GLU A 210 8.12 -2.10 11.30
N PRO A 211 7.82 -2.87 10.23
CA PRO A 211 8.72 -3.17 9.10
C PRO A 211 9.08 -1.91 8.30
N PRO A 212 10.17 -1.92 7.51
CA PRO A 212 10.54 -0.78 6.67
C PRO A 212 9.45 -0.42 5.68
N VAL A 213 9.05 0.85 5.65
CA VAL A 213 8.10 1.37 4.66
C VAL A 213 8.89 1.96 3.50
N THR A 214 8.88 1.24 2.37
CA THR A 214 9.61 1.61 1.16
C THR A 214 8.67 1.67 -0.05
N SER A 215 9.04 2.45 -1.06
CA SER A 215 8.43 2.30 -2.39
C SER A 215 9.09 1.19 -3.18
N LYS A 216 8.47 0.82 -4.31
CA LYS A 216 9.21 0.16 -5.38
C LYS A 216 10.39 1.04 -5.80
N GLN A 217 11.52 0.40 -6.09
CA GLN A 217 12.60 1.04 -6.82
C GLN A 217 12.18 1.16 -8.29
N ILE A 218 12.47 2.31 -8.88
CA ILE A 218 12.28 2.58 -10.31
C ILE A 218 13.63 2.96 -10.93
N THR A 219 13.76 2.76 -12.24
CA THR A 219 14.89 3.23 -13.04
C THR A 219 14.44 4.35 -13.96
N VAL A 220 15.23 5.39 -14.13
CA VAL A 220 15.00 6.48 -15.10
C VAL A 220 16.25 6.72 -15.94
N ILE A 221 16.08 7.27 -17.14
CA ILE A 221 17.17 7.46 -18.10
C ILE A 221 17.26 8.92 -18.51
N VAL A 222 18.42 9.54 -18.32
CA VAL A 222 18.73 10.86 -18.84
C VAL A 222 19.61 10.69 -20.09
N PRO A 223 19.12 11.05 -21.29
CA PRO A 223 19.93 10.96 -22.50
C PRO A 223 21.15 11.87 -22.44
N GLU A 224 22.23 11.45 -23.09
CA GLU A 224 23.33 12.35 -23.45
C GLU A 224 22.79 13.48 -24.34
N SER A 225 23.32 14.69 -24.14
CA SER A 225 22.95 15.88 -24.92
C SER A 225 23.50 15.88 -26.34
#